data_AF-A0A0S9DDD4-F1
#
_entry.id   AF-A0A0S9DDD4-F1
#
_cell.length_a   1.000
_cell.length_b   1.000
_cell.length_c   1.000
_cell.angle_alpha   90.00
_cell.angle_beta   90.00
_cell.angle_gamma   90.00
#
_symmetry.space_group_name_H-M   'P 1'
#
loop_
_entity.id
_entity.type
_entity.pdbx_description
1 polymer ?
#
loop_
_entity_poly.entity_id
_entity_poly.type
_entity_poly.pdbx_seq_one_letter_code
_entity_poly.pdbx_strand_id
1 'polypeptide(L)'
;MAAAVGNNVDWCSAVCRAHGVPVTMGNGIWRTGTTPPRFYPDAMTLRPGLTSSALVEGLGDRPACAVKDSWASLDLRAAGFVPLFTASWIRRVPDDAAGTALAWTRVDGRPGAAVREDAAELPGLLRPGLFSETAVRILLARDGATVVGGAILFRSASVVGLSNVFTTPEGRDAVWGDLPAVAQAMDPGVPVVGDEHGTDLDHAVAAGFQAIGQVRVWRRGGEDR
;
A
#
# COMPACT_ATOMS: atom_id res chain seq x y z
N MET A 1 -13.81 -5.84 -0.40
CA MET A 1 -12.77 -5.68 -1.43
C MET A 1 -12.80 -4.32 -2.10
N ALA A 2 -13.89 -3.89 -2.75
CA ALA A 2 -13.95 -2.62 -3.49
C ALA A 2 -13.45 -1.38 -2.71
N ALA A 3 -13.80 -1.25 -1.42
CA ALA A 3 -13.29 -0.16 -0.58
C ALA A 3 -11.77 -0.20 -0.35
N ALA A 4 -11.17 -1.41 -0.24
CA ALA A 4 -9.73 -1.57 -0.12
C ALA A 4 -9.01 -1.20 -1.42
N VAL A 5 -9.54 -1.63 -2.56
CA VAL A 5 -9.03 -1.24 -3.88
C VAL A 5 -9.11 0.28 -4.07
N GLY A 6 -10.25 0.89 -3.76
CA GLY A 6 -10.43 2.34 -3.85
C GLY A 6 -9.45 3.10 -2.96
N ASN A 7 -9.28 2.68 -1.72
CA ASN A 7 -8.32 3.31 -0.80
C ASN A 7 -6.87 3.19 -1.30
N ASN A 8 -6.46 2.02 -1.78
CA ASN A 8 -5.12 1.83 -2.34
C ASN A 8 -4.90 2.71 -3.57
N VAL A 9 -5.93 2.88 -4.42
CA VAL A 9 -5.90 3.77 -5.58
C VAL A 9 -5.76 5.23 -5.17
N ASP A 10 -6.48 5.68 -4.15
CA ASP A 10 -6.37 7.04 -3.62
C ASP A 10 -4.96 7.30 -3.06
N TRP A 11 -4.40 6.33 -2.31
CA TRP A 11 -3.04 6.40 -1.81
C TRP A 11 -2.00 6.47 -2.93
N CYS A 12 -2.06 5.57 -3.92
CA CYS A 12 -1.15 5.61 -5.08
C CYS A 12 -1.29 6.92 -5.87
N SER A 13 -2.51 7.48 -5.96
CA SER A 13 -2.75 8.79 -6.59
C SER A 13 -2.10 9.93 -5.81
N ALA A 14 -2.19 9.92 -4.47
CA ALA A 14 -1.55 10.91 -3.62
C ALA A 14 -0.02 10.86 -3.76
N VAL A 15 0.57 9.67 -3.78
CA VAL A 15 2.00 9.47 -4.02
C VAL A 15 2.39 9.97 -5.41
N CYS A 16 1.69 9.55 -6.47
CA CYS A 16 1.99 10.00 -7.83
C CYS A 16 1.92 11.53 -7.94
N ARG A 17 0.89 12.16 -7.39
CA ARG A 17 0.76 13.63 -7.37
C ARG A 17 1.92 14.30 -6.63
N ALA A 18 2.32 13.79 -5.47
CA ALA A 18 3.45 14.34 -4.72
C ALA A 18 4.80 14.20 -5.46
N HIS A 19 4.88 13.27 -6.42
CA HIS A 19 6.02 13.08 -7.31
C HIS A 19 5.87 13.74 -8.69
N GLY A 20 4.78 14.48 -8.94
CA GLY A 20 4.53 15.11 -10.24
C GLY A 20 4.20 14.13 -11.36
N VAL A 21 3.77 12.91 -11.03
CA VAL A 21 3.37 11.88 -11.99
C VAL A 21 1.87 12.03 -12.28
N PRO A 22 1.48 12.34 -13.53
CA PRO A 22 0.07 12.47 -13.89
C PRO A 22 -0.61 11.11 -13.83
N VAL A 23 -1.89 11.11 -13.42
CA VAL A 23 -2.72 9.92 -13.26
C VAL A 23 -4.02 10.10 -14.02
N THR A 24 -4.48 9.04 -14.69
CA THR A 24 -5.79 8.99 -15.33
C THR A 24 -6.61 7.81 -14.79
N MET A 25 -7.92 8.01 -14.71
CA MET A 25 -8.88 6.98 -14.36
C MET A 25 -9.96 6.92 -15.44
N GLY A 26 -10.17 5.75 -16.03
CA GLY A 26 -11.15 5.57 -17.09
C GLY A 26 -11.38 4.10 -17.40
N ASN A 27 -12.62 3.76 -17.79
CA ASN A 27 -13.02 2.40 -18.18
C ASN A 27 -12.71 1.33 -17.11
N GLY A 28 -12.67 1.70 -15.83
CA GLY A 28 -12.35 0.80 -14.72
C GLY A 28 -10.85 0.57 -14.50
N ILE A 29 -9.98 1.41 -15.07
CA ILE A 29 -8.53 1.29 -14.93
C ILE A 29 -7.95 2.62 -14.43
N TRP A 30 -7.03 2.54 -13.47
CA TRP A 30 -6.17 3.64 -13.04
C TRP A 30 -4.79 3.49 -13.70
N ARG A 31 -4.21 4.58 -14.20
CA ARG A 31 -2.93 4.58 -14.93
C ARG A 31 -2.09 5.81 -14.66
N THR A 32 -0.78 5.64 -14.66
CA THR A 32 0.18 6.74 -14.66
C THR A 32 0.50 7.19 -16.08
N GLY A 33 0.75 8.48 -16.31
CA GLY A 33 1.19 9.01 -17.61
C GLY A 33 2.70 8.92 -17.82
N THR A 34 3.48 8.88 -16.74
CA THR A 34 4.93 8.68 -16.75
C THR A 34 5.33 7.60 -15.73
N THR A 35 6.61 7.26 -15.67
CA THR A 35 7.16 6.29 -14.70
C THR A 35 6.82 6.72 -13.26
N PRO A 36 6.03 5.92 -12.50
CA PRO A 36 5.78 6.17 -11.08
C PRO A 36 7.03 5.96 -10.21
N PRO A 37 7.00 6.39 -8.93
CA PRO A 37 8.01 6.03 -7.94
C PRO A 37 8.23 4.51 -7.84
N ARG A 38 9.42 4.12 -7.36
CA ARG A 38 9.79 2.70 -7.14
C ARG A 38 8.71 1.99 -6.31
N PHE A 39 8.36 0.77 -6.73
CA PHE A 39 7.31 -0.08 -6.16
C PHE A 39 5.86 0.43 -6.25
N TYR A 40 5.60 1.49 -7.04
CA TYR A 40 4.24 1.88 -7.40
C TYR A 40 3.90 1.40 -8.82
N PRO A 41 2.67 0.88 -9.04
CA PRO A 41 2.30 0.31 -10.33
C PRO A 41 2.09 1.40 -11.39
N ASP A 42 2.31 1.05 -12.66
CA ASP A 42 1.94 1.87 -13.82
C ASP A 42 0.43 1.81 -14.11
N ALA A 43 -0.22 0.70 -13.75
CA ALA A 43 -1.67 0.55 -13.88
C ALA A 43 -2.29 -0.35 -12.80
N MET A 44 -3.57 -0.09 -12.49
CA MET A 44 -4.36 -0.91 -11.58
C MET A 44 -5.77 -1.17 -12.12
N THR A 45 -6.29 -2.38 -11.91
CA THR A 45 -7.70 -2.69 -12.18
C THR A 45 -8.57 -2.15 -11.04
N LEU A 46 -9.66 -1.44 -11.37
CA LEU A 46 -10.56 -0.84 -10.38
C LEU A 46 -11.82 -1.67 -10.13
N ARG A 47 -12.16 -2.56 -11.06
CA ARG A 47 -13.34 -3.43 -10.99
C ARG A 47 -13.02 -4.81 -11.59
N PRO A 48 -13.78 -5.86 -11.23
CA PRO A 48 -13.65 -7.16 -11.87
C PRO A 48 -14.18 -7.12 -13.32
N GLY A 49 -13.88 -8.18 -14.07
CA GLY A 49 -14.40 -8.38 -15.43
C GLY A 49 -13.77 -7.47 -16.48
N LEU A 50 -12.52 -7.04 -16.26
CA LEU A 50 -11.70 -6.42 -17.30
C LEU A 50 -10.98 -7.50 -18.12
N THR A 51 -10.52 -7.13 -19.31
CA THR A 51 -9.69 -8.00 -20.15
C THR A 51 -8.22 -7.57 -20.07
N SER A 52 -7.31 -8.52 -20.29
CA SER A 52 -5.87 -8.24 -20.37
C SER A 52 -5.55 -7.21 -21.46
N SER A 53 -6.23 -7.27 -22.61
CA SER A 53 -6.04 -6.32 -23.71
C SER A 53 -6.38 -4.88 -23.30
N ALA A 54 -7.54 -4.67 -22.67
CA ALA A 54 -7.97 -3.35 -22.22
C ALA A 54 -7.00 -2.72 -21.22
N LEU A 55 -6.29 -3.53 -20.43
CA LEU A 55 -5.26 -3.07 -19.50
C LEU A 55 -3.92 -2.77 -20.19
N VAL A 56 -3.48 -3.64 -21.09
CA VAL A 56 -2.17 -3.54 -21.74
C VAL A 56 -2.10 -2.43 -22.78
N GLU A 57 -3.18 -2.20 -23.54
CA GLU A 57 -3.22 -1.19 -24.61
C GLU A 57 -2.80 0.21 -24.13
N GLY A 58 -3.25 0.61 -22.94
CA GLY A 58 -2.91 1.90 -22.36
C GLY A 58 -1.50 2.01 -21.74
N LEU A 59 -0.70 0.93 -21.71
CA LEU A 59 0.66 0.94 -21.18
C LEU A 59 1.72 1.24 -22.26
N GLY A 60 1.38 1.05 -23.54
CA GLY A 60 2.27 1.26 -24.67
C GLY A 60 3.58 0.45 -24.59
N ASP A 61 4.62 0.98 -25.22
CA ASP A 61 5.94 0.34 -25.38
C ASP A 61 6.93 0.69 -24.26
N ARG A 62 6.42 1.05 -23.07
CA ARG A 62 7.27 1.34 -21.91
C ARG A 62 8.23 0.16 -21.65
N PRO A 63 9.53 0.43 -21.45
CA PRO A 63 10.55 -0.61 -21.30
C PRO A 63 10.38 -1.44 -20.02
N ALA A 64 9.80 -0.83 -18.98
CA ALA A 64 9.55 -1.45 -17.70
C ALA A 64 8.19 -1.01 -17.15
N CYS A 65 7.32 -1.96 -16.80
CA CYS A 65 5.97 -1.72 -16.27
C CYS A 65 5.65 -2.65 -15.12
N ALA A 66 4.98 -2.11 -14.10
CA ALA A 66 4.30 -2.90 -13.07
C ALA A 66 2.78 -2.71 -13.15
N VAL A 67 2.02 -3.77 -12.91
CA VAL A 67 0.56 -3.75 -12.90
C VAL A 67 0.06 -4.39 -11.61
N LYS A 68 -0.86 -3.73 -10.92
CA LYS A 68 -1.63 -4.33 -9.82
C LYS A 68 -3.00 -4.76 -10.35
N ASP A 69 -3.15 -6.04 -10.63
CA ASP A 69 -4.45 -6.63 -10.89
C ASP A 69 -5.17 -6.86 -9.56
N SER A 70 -5.89 -5.83 -9.12
CA SER A 70 -6.62 -5.75 -7.85
C SER A 70 -7.65 -6.85 -7.63
N TRP A 71 -8.01 -7.62 -8.66
CA TRP A 71 -8.97 -8.72 -8.57
C TRP A 71 -8.35 -10.08 -8.91
N ALA A 72 -7.04 -10.14 -9.16
CA ALA A 72 -6.29 -11.36 -9.51
C ALA A 72 -6.95 -12.23 -10.60
N SER A 73 -7.60 -11.57 -11.55
CA SER A 73 -8.47 -12.20 -12.57
C SER A 73 -7.87 -12.23 -13.97
N LEU A 74 -6.77 -11.52 -14.21
CA LEU A 74 -6.13 -11.40 -15.50
C LEU A 74 -4.98 -12.39 -15.66
N ASP A 75 -4.72 -12.81 -16.91
CA ASP A 75 -3.45 -13.39 -17.32
C ASP A 75 -2.76 -12.42 -18.29
N LEU A 76 -1.60 -11.90 -17.89
CA LEU A 76 -0.84 -10.91 -18.66
C LEU A 76 0.39 -11.51 -19.36
N ARG A 77 0.59 -12.84 -19.29
CA ARG A 77 1.77 -13.52 -19.86
C ARG A 77 1.89 -13.32 -21.37
N ALA A 78 0.76 -13.35 -22.08
CA ALA A 78 0.72 -13.09 -23.53
C ALA A 78 1.21 -11.68 -23.91
N ALA A 79 1.18 -10.72 -22.96
CA ALA A 79 1.70 -9.37 -23.14
C ALA A 79 3.14 -9.20 -22.61
N GLY A 80 3.82 -10.31 -22.30
CA GLY A 80 5.20 -10.33 -21.81
C GLY A 80 5.36 -10.05 -20.31
N PHE A 81 4.26 -10.01 -19.55
CA PHE A 81 4.34 -9.85 -18.10
C PHE A 81 4.60 -11.19 -17.40
N VAL A 82 5.37 -11.14 -16.31
CA VAL A 82 5.53 -12.24 -15.36
C VAL A 82 4.88 -11.86 -14.03
N PRO A 83 4.26 -12.81 -13.31
CA PRO A 83 3.74 -12.53 -11.98
C PRO A 83 4.92 -12.25 -11.04
N LEU A 84 4.86 -11.15 -10.29
CA LEU A 84 5.84 -10.82 -9.26
C LEU A 84 5.47 -11.53 -7.96
N PHE A 85 4.23 -11.34 -7.49
CA PHE A 85 3.64 -12.09 -6.38
C PHE A 85 2.10 -12.02 -6.44
N THR A 86 1.45 -12.86 -5.63
CA THR A 86 0.02 -12.75 -5.32
C THR A 86 -0.10 -12.43 -3.82
N ALA A 87 -0.91 -11.43 -3.50
CA ALA A 87 -1.21 -10.97 -2.16
C ALA A 87 -2.72 -11.14 -1.87
N SER A 88 -3.11 -10.92 -0.62
CA SER A 88 -4.51 -10.84 -0.23
C SER A 88 -4.83 -9.43 0.25
N TRP A 89 -5.94 -8.88 -0.23
CA TRP A 89 -6.59 -7.78 0.46
C TRP A 89 -6.97 -8.23 1.86
N ILE A 90 -6.68 -7.40 2.84
CA ILE A 90 -7.01 -7.62 4.24
C ILE A 90 -8.01 -6.57 4.71
N ARG A 91 -8.87 -6.95 5.64
CA ARG A 91 -9.80 -6.05 6.32
C ARG A 91 -9.92 -6.42 7.77
N ARG A 92 -9.91 -5.42 8.64
CA ARG A 92 -10.26 -5.56 10.04
C ARG A 92 -11.44 -4.65 10.36
N VAL A 93 -12.47 -5.22 11.00
CA VAL A 93 -13.59 -4.43 11.49
C VAL A 93 -13.16 -3.64 12.74
N PRO A 94 -13.77 -2.48 13.01
CA PRO A 94 -13.50 -1.74 14.24
C PRO A 94 -13.89 -2.57 15.46
N ASP A 95 -13.05 -2.51 16.49
CA ASP A 95 -13.32 -3.05 17.83
C ASP A 95 -12.51 -2.24 18.85
N ASP A 96 -12.74 -2.53 20.13
CA ASP A 96 -11.93 -2.00 21.22
C ASP A 96 -10.58 -2.74 21.25
N ALA A 97 -9.73 -2.47 20.26
CA ALA A 97 -8.38 -3.00 20.21
C ALA A 97 -7.61 -2.59 21.48
N ALA A 98 -6.83 -3.51 22.03
CA ALA A 98 -5.97 -3.25 23.19
C ALA A 98 -4.96 -2.13 22.88
N GLY A 99 -4.36 -1.52 23.90
CA GLY A 99 -3.32 -0.51 23.72
C GLY A 99 -2.11 -1.03 22.94
N THR A 100 -1.22 -0.10 22.56
CA THR A 100 -0.01 -0.43 21.80
C THR A 100 1.13 -0.92 22.70
N ALA A 101 1.85 -1.95 22.28
CA ALA A 101 3.09 -2.41 22.93
C ALA A 101 4.30 -1.53 22.56
N LEU A 102 4.29 -0.92 21.38
CA LEU A 102 5.38 -0.09 20.86
C LEU A 102 5.10 1.41 21.03
N ALA A 103 6.16 2.20 21.00
CA ALA A 103 6.06 3.66 20.92
C ALA A 103 5.86 4.08 19.46
N TRP A 104 4.61 4.43 19.11
CA TRP A 104 4.25 4.94 17.80
C TRP A 104 4.36 6.46 17.75
N THR A 105 5.10 6.97 16.78
CA THR A 105 5.29 8.41 16.58
C THR A 105 4.97 8.81 15.15
N ARG A 106 4.40 10.01 15.02
CA ARG A 106 4.10 10.61 13.72
C ARG A 106 5.36 11.24 13.12
N VAL A 107 5.53 11.05 11.81
CA VAL A 107 6.62 11.62 11.02
C VAL A 107 6.09 12.82 10.23
N ASP A 108 6.40 14.02 10.72
CA ASP A 108 5.86 15.29 10.20
C ASP A 108 6.79 16.09 9.30
N GLY A 109 7.99 15.57 9.03
CA GLY A 109 8.94 16.30 8.22
C GLY A 109 10.13 15.47 7.78
N ARG A 110 11.00 16.12 7.02
CA ARG A 110 12.12 15.47 6.32
C ARG A 110 13.10 14.70 7.23
N PRO A 111 13.48 15.19 8.43
CA PRO A 111 14.39 14.43 9.29
C PRO A 111 13.83 13.06 9.69
N GLY A 112 12.58 13.01 10.18
CA GLY A 112 11.93 11.74 10.52
C GLY A 112 11.62 10.89 9.29
N ALA A 113 11.31 11.53 8.15
CA ALA A 113 11.06 10.83 6.90
C ALA A 113 12.31 10.11 6.40
N ALA A 114 13.49 10.72 6.49
CA ALA A 114 14.74 10.08 6.09
C ALA A 114 15.00 8.80 6.93
N VAL A 115 14.79 8.87 8.25
CA VAL A 115 14.92 7.69 9.14
C VAL A 115 13.94 6.60 8.76
N ARG A 116 12.69 6.96 8.43
CA ARG A 116 11.67 6.00 8.02
C ARG A 116 11.98 5.37 6.67
N GLU A 117 12.36 6.18 5.68
CA GLU A 117 12.68 5.73 4.32
C GLU A 117 13.89 4.79 4.31
N ASP A 118 14.91 5.09 5.11
CA ASP A 118 16.08 4.23 5.31
C ASP A 118 15.65 2.87 5.90
N ALA A 119 14.91 2.88 7.00
CA ALA A 119 14.42 1.66 7.64
C ALA A 119 13.42 0.86 6.76
N ALA A 120 12.72 1.51 5.84
CA ALA A 120 11.79 0.88 4.90
C ALA A 120 12.44 0.50 3.55
N GLU A 121 13.72 0.83 3.34
CA GLU A 121 14.41 0.68 2.05
C GLU A 121 13.67 1.36 0.87
N LEU A 122 13.07 2.52 1.15
CA LEU A 122 12.23 3.30 0.23
C LEU A 122 12.70 4.76 0.12
N PRO A 123 13.98 5.01 -0.27
CA PRO A 123 14.55 6.35 -0.30
C PRO A 123 13.76 7.29 -1.24
N GLY A 124 13.42 8.48 -0.73
CA GLY A 124 12.79 9.54 -1.51
C GLY A 124 11.30 9.37 -1.81
N LEU A 125 10.63 8.35 -1.26
CA LEU A 125 9.19 8.15 -1.38
C LEU A 125 8.38 9.31 -0.79
N LEU A 126 8.75 9.77 0.41
CA LEU A 126 8.07 10.76 1.23
C LEU A 126 8.40 12.19 0.80
N ARG A 127 7.75 12.61 -0.29
CA ARG A 127 7.85 13.97 -0.81
C ARG A 127 7.15 14.99 0.09
N PRO A 128 7.59 16.27 0.10
CA PRO A 128 6.99 17.32 0.92
C PRO A 128 5.46 17.42 0.85
N GLY A 129 4.89 17.22 -0.34
CA GLY A 129 3.43 17.27 -0.53
C GLY A 129 2.63 16.25 0.28
N LEU A 130 3.24 15.13 0.71
CA LEU A 130 2.55 14.12 1.52
C LEU A 130 2.37 14.54 2.98
N PHE A 131 3.23 15.41 3.53
CA PHE A 131 3.07 15.87 4.91
C PHE A 131 1.92 16.87 5.08
N SER A 132 1.54 17.56 4.00
CA SER A 132 0.37 18.47 3.97
C SER A 132 -0.97 17.75 3.77
N GLU A 133 -0.96 16.46 3.40
CA GLU A 133 -2.19 15.71 3.20
C GLU A 133 -2.82 15.30 4.54
N THR A 134 -3.99 15.85 4.85
CA THR A 134 -4.69 15.55 6.10
C THR A 134 -5.13 14.09 6.19
N ALA A 135 -5.38 13.44 5.04
CA ALA A 135 -5.71 12.02 4.93
C ALA A 135 -4.51 11.11 5.19
N VAL A 136 -3.27 11.62 5.14
CA VAL A 136 -2.05 10.83 5.29
C VAL A 136 -1.53 10.92 6.72
N ARG A 137 -1.16 9.78 7.29
CA ARG A 137 -0.45 9.64 8.57
C ARG A 137 0.77 8.75 8.35
N ILE A 138 1.96 9.33 8.43
CA ILE A 138 3.22 8.61 8.26
C ILE A 138 3.73 8.28 9.67
N LEU A 139 3.93 7.00 9.98
CA LEU A 139 4.22 6.55 11.33
C LEU A 139 5.51 5.74 11.41
N LEU A 140 6.11 5.77 12.59
CA LEU A 140 7.31 5.02 12.92
C LEU A 140 7.12 4.39 14.31
N ALA A 141 7.40 3.09 14.41
CA ALA A 141 7.28 2.31 15.62
C ALA A 141 8.65 2.06 16.24
N ARG A 142 8.73 2.19 17.57
CA ARG A 142 9.94 1.94 18.34
C ARG A 142 9.71 0.98 19.49
N ASP A 143 10.69 0.11 19.69
CA ASP A 143 10.91 -0.58 20.95
C ASP A 143 12.10 0.10 21.65
N GLY A 144 11.83 0.83 22.72
CA GLY A 144 12.79 1.75 23.33
C GLY A 144 13.33 2.78 22.33
N ALA A 145 14.65 2.73 22.06
CA ALA A 145 15.31 3.61 21.10
C ALA A 145 15.37 3.03 19.66
N THR A 146 15.02 1.75 19.48
CA THR A 146 15.23 1.01 18.24
C THR A 146 14.03 1.15 17.31
N VAL A 147 14.26 1.45 16.03
CA VAL A 147 13.21 1.38 15.01
C VAL A 147 12.92 -0.09 14.72
N VAL A 148 11.69 -0.53 14.98
CA VAL A 148 11.28 -1.92 14.74
C VAL A 148 10.23 -2.05 13.64
N GLY A 149 9.69 -0.92 13.17
CA GLY A 149 8.78 -0.91 12.03
C GLY A 149 8.12 0.44 11.80
N GLY A 150 7.07 0.42 10.99
CA GLY A 150 6.14 1.52 10.85
C GLY A 150 5.18 1.31 9.69
N ALA A 151 4.22 2.21 9.55
CA ALA A 151 3.21 2.15 8.50
C ALA A 151 2.84 3.56 8.02
N ILE A 152 2.21 3.61 6.86
CA ILE A 152 1.47 4.79 6.43
C ILE A 152 -0.01 4.45 6.49
N LEU A 153 -0.78 5.28 7.17
CA LEU A 153 -2.23 5.22 7.20
C LEU A 153 -2.80 6.25 6.22
N PHE A 154 -3.75 5.83 5.40
CA PHE A 154 -4.45 6.67 4.44
C PHE A 154 -5.96 6.64 4.68
N ARG A 155 -6.53 7.75 5.14
CA ARG A 155 -7.97 7.88 5.40
C ARG A 155 -8.73 8.21 4.10
N SER A 156 -9.48 7.24 3.59
CA SER A 156 -10.50 7.46 2.55
C SER A 156 -11.84 7.86 3.18
N ALA A 157 -12.96 7.84 2.45
CA ALA A 157 -14.28 8.15 3.02
C ALA A 157 -14.81 7.08 4.01
N SER A 158 -14.57 5.79 3.75
CA SER A 158 -15.19 4.68 4.50
C SER A 158 -14.21 3.74 5.21
N VAL A 159 -12.91 3.82 4.91
CA VAL A 159 -11.87 2.95 5.47
C VAL A 159 -10.56 3.71 5.69
N VAL A 160 -9.73 3.20 6.60
CA VAL A 160 -8.31 3.54 6.74
C VAL A 160 -7.47 2.47 6.06
N GLY A 161 -6.66 2.85 5.08
CA GLY A 161 -5.71 1.94 4.44
C GLY A 161 -4.39 1.92 5.18
N LEU A 162 -3.82 0.74 5.32
CA LEU A 162 -2.42 0.51 5.65
C LEU A 162 -1.63 0.41 4.34
N SER A 163 -0.47 1.07 4.30
CA SER A 163 0.42 1.03 3.15
C SER A 163 1.87 1.20 3.61
N ASN A 164 2.80 0.57 2.88
CA ASN A 164 4.23 0.57 3.22
C ASN A 164 4.48 0.18 4.68
N VAL A 165 3.79 -0.87 5.15
CA VAL A 165 4.12 -1.48 6.43
C VAL A 165 5.51 -2.11 6.28
N PHE A 166 6.41 -1.83 7.21
CA PHE A 166 7.68 -2.53 7.30
C PHE A 166 7.93 -2.92 8.75
N THR A 167 8.67 -4.00 8.94
CA THR A 167 8.99 -4.57 10.24
C THR A 167 10.41 -5.11 10.23
N THR A 168 11.15 -4.97 11.32
CA THR A 168 12.28 -5.86 11.57
C THR A 168 11.76 -7.25 11.94
N PRO A 169 12.54 -8.34 11.77
CA PRO A 169 12.10 -9.68 12.14
C PRO A 169 11.63 -9.79 13.60
N GLU A 170 12.29 -9.10 14.52
CA GLU A 170 11.99 -9.12 15.96
C GLU A 170 10.75 -8.29 16.32
N GLY A 171 10.47 -7.23 15.56
CA GLY A 171 9.36 -6.32 15.79
C GLY A 171 8.04 -6.73 15.15
N ARG A 172 8.05 -7.73 14.26
CA ARG A 172 6.94 -8.00 13.34
C ARG A 172 5.62 -8.28 14.04
N ASP A 173 5.61 -9.16 15.04
CA ASP A 173 4.41 -9.48 15.82
C ASP A 173 3.85 -8.24 16.54
N ALA A 174 4.71 -7.47 17.20
CA ALA A 174 4.31 -6.27 17.92
C ALA A 174 3.80 -5.17 16.99
N VAL A 175 4.43 -4.97 15.83
CA VAL A 175 4.00 -3.99 14.83
C VAL A 175 2.61 -4.36 14.30
N TRP A 176 2.42 -5.60 13.84
CA TRP A 176 1.12 -6.03 13.33
C TRP A 176 0.03 -6.04 14.41
N GLY A 177 0.37 -6.44 15.63
CA GLY A 177 -0.54 -6.41 16.78
C GLY A 177 -1.00 -5.00 17.17
N ASP A 178 -0.13 -3.99 17.02
CA ASP A 178 -0.44 -2.60 17.38
C ASP A 178 -1.24 -1.85 16.32
N LEU A 179 -1.05 -2.17 15.03
CA LEU A 179 -1.65 -1.41 13.92
C LEU A 179 -3.16 -1.19 14.03
N PRO A 180 -3.98 -2.17 14.48
CA PRO A 180 -5.39 -1.93 14.75
C PRO A 180 -5.65 -0.83 15.77
N ALA A 181 -4.95 -0.85 16.90
CA ALA A 181 -5.10 0.14 17.97
C ALA A 181 -4.62 1.52 17.52
N VAL A 182 -3.49 1.58 16.81
CA VAL A 182 -2.96 2.80 16.20
C VAL A 182 -3.99 3.41 15.24
N ALA A 183 -4.60 2.60 14.38
CA ALA A 183 -5.63 3.07 13.46
C ALA A 183 -6.90 3.52 14.18
N GLN A 184 -7.39 2.78 15.18
CA GLN A 184 -8.59 3.16 15.95
C GLN A 184 -8.38 4.41 16.79
N ALA A 185 -7.17 4.66 17.31
CA ALA A 185 -6.88 5.88 18.04
C ALA A 185 -6.95 7.14 17.15
N MET A 186 -6.67 7.02 15.85
CA MET A 186 -6.70 8.13 14.89
C MET A 186 -8.04 8.29 14.20
N ASP A 187 -8.71 7.17 13.88
CA ASP A 187 -9.98 7.12 13.18
C ASP A 187 -10.94 6.10 13.86
N PRO A 188 -11.50 6.46 15.03
CA PRO A 188 -12.36 5.56 15.79
C PRO A 188 -13.58 5.09 14.98
N GLY A 189 -13.88 3.79 15.05
CA GLY A 189 -15.05 3.20 14.39
C GLY A 189 -14.90 3.03 12.88
N VAL A 190 -13.72 3.29 12.31
CA VAL A 190 -13.47 3.15 10.87
C VAL A 190 -12.74 1.82 10.59
N PRO A 191 -13.24 0.97 9.68
CA PRO A 191 -12.56 -0.27 9.33
C PRO A 191 -11.18 -0.03 8.72
N VAL A 192 -10.25 -0.94 9.01
CA VAL A 192 -8.88 -0.92 8.49
C VAL A 192 -8.76 -1.88 7.31
N VAL A 193 -8.05 -1.49 6.25
CA VAL A 193 -7.79 -2.30 5.06
C VAL A 193 -6.33 -2.22 4.63
N GLY A 194 -5.88 -3.15 3.80
CA GLY A 194 -4.54 -3.16 3.20
C GLY A 194 -4.42 -4.33 2.22
N ASP A 195 -3.24 -4.59 1.71
CA ASP A 195 -2.91 -5.84 1.02
C ASP A 195 -1.53 -6.34 1.41
N GLU A 196 -1.44 -7.63 1.72
CA GLU A 196 -0.20 -8.26 2.20
C GLU A 196 0.00 -9.65 1.60
N HIS A 197 1.24 -10.11 1.60
CA HIS A 197 1.62 -11.45 1.16
C HIS A 197 2.67 -12.07 2.07
N GLY A 198 2.86 -13.40 1.94
CA GLY A 198 3.88 -14.13 2.69
C GLY A 198 3.71 -13.98 4.20
N THR A 199 4.83 -13.80 4.91
CA THR A 199 4.83 -13.73 6.38
C THR A 199 4.01 -12.57 6.91
N ASP A 200 4.04 -11.40 6.27
CA ASP A 200 3.28 -10.24 6.75
C ASP A 200 1.76 -10.46 6.68
N LEU A 201 1.28 -11.24 5.70
CA LEU A 201 -0.11 -11.66 5.67
C LEU A 201 -0.47 -12.56 6.86
N ASP A 202 0.40 -13.50 7.22
CA ASP A 202 0.19 -14.40 8.37
C ASP A 202 0.10 -13.60 9.68
N HIS A 203 0.99 -12.61 9.87
CA HIS A 203 0.97 -11.73 11.04
C HIS A 203 -0.22 -10.77 11.05
N ALA A 204 -0.64 -10.24 9.91
CA ALA A 204 -1.86 -9.45 9.80
C ALA A 204 -3.08 -10.30 10.21
N VAL A 205 -3.17 -11.55 9.75
CA VAL A 205 -4.27 -12.46 10.14
C VAL A 205 -4.23 -12.77 11.64
N ALA A 206 -3.04 -13.01 12.21
CA ALA A 206 -2.87 -13.19 13.65
C ALA A 206 -3.31 -11.95 14.47
N ALA A 207 -3.14 -10.74 13.91
CA ALA A 207 -3.62 -9.47 14.48
C ALA A 207 -5.14 -9.22 14.26
N GLY A 208 -5.87 -10.21 13.75
CA GLY A 208 -7.32 -10.16 13.58
C GLY A 208 -7.81 -9.58 12.26
N PHE A 209 -6.92 -9.37 11.28
CA PHE A 209 -7.35 -9.06 9.93
C PHE A 209 -7.93 -10.29 9.22
N GLN A 210 -8.97 -10.08 8.42
CA GLN A 210 -9.55 -11.10 7.56
C GLN A 210 -9.05 -10.90 6.13
N ALA A 211 -8.58 -11.98 5.48
CA ALA A 211 -8.35 -11.98 4.05
C ALA A 211 -9.69 -11.92 3.29
N ILE A 212 -9.85 -10.93 2.41
CA ILE A 212 -11.13 -10.61 1.73
C ILE A 212 -11.08 -10.70 0.21
N GLY A 213 -9.99 -11.27 -0.34
CA GLY A 213 -9.82 -11.59 -1.76
C GLY A 213 -8.41 -11.32 -2.26
N GLN A 214 -8.06 -11.92 -3.40
CA GLN A 214 -6.70 -11.87 -3.95
C GLN A 214 -6.45 -10.63 -4.80
N VAL A 215 -5.19 -10.20 -4.82
CA VAL A 215 -4.62 -9.23 -5.75
C VAL A 215 -3.31 -9.79 -6.30
N ARG A 216 -3.03 -9.54 -7.58
CA ARG A 216 -1.81 -10.03 -8.23
C ARG A 216 -1.01 -8.87 -8.79
N VAL A 217 0.28 -8.86 -8.47
CA VAL A 217 1.23 -7.90 -9.05
C VAL A 217 1.97 -8.57 -10.19
N TRP A 218 2.03 -7.87 -11.32
CA TRP A 218 2.69 -8.30 -12.54
C TRP A 218 3.78 -7.31 -12.91
N ARG A 219 4.85 -7.79 -13.53
CA ARG A 219 5.90 -6.93 -14.09
C ARG A 219 6.28 -7.33 -15.50
N ARG A 220 6.71 -6.37 -16.31
CA ARG A 220 7.31 -6.55 -17.64
C ARG A 220 8.52 -5.63 -17.73
N GLY A 221 9.73 -6.21 -17.74
CA GLY A 221 10.98 -5.46 -17.74
C GLY A 221 11.26 -4.71 -16.43
N GLY A 222 12.54 -4.41 -16.17
CA GLY A 222 13.03 -3.69 -14.97
C GLY A 222 12.98 -4.52 -13.68
N GLU A 223 14.11 -4.71 -13.02
CA GLU A 223 14.18 -5.49 -11.76
C GLU A 223 13.61 -4.73 -10.55
N ASP A 224 13.73 -3.39 -10.55
CA ASP A 224 13.26 -2.49 -9.49
C ASP A 224 11.85 -1.90 -9.74
N ARG A 225 11.01 -2.59 -10.52
CA ARG A 225 9.62 -2.20 -10.79
C ARG A 225 8.62 -2.88 -9.88
#